data_AF-A0A432EQ71-F1
#
_entry.id   AF-A0A432EQ71-F1
#
_cell.length_a   1.000
_cell.length_b   1.000
_cell.length_c   1.000
_cell.angle_alpha   90.00
_cell.angle_beta   90.00
_cell.angle_gamma   90.00
#
_symmetry.space_group_name_H-M   'P 1'
#
loop_
_entity.id
_entity.type
_entity.pdbx_description
1 polymer ?
#
loop_
_entity_poly.entity_id
_entity_poly.type
_entity_poly.pdbx_seq_one_letter_code
_entity_poly.pdbx_strand_id
1 'polypeptide(L)'
;LVRDDRQGSGDMEDRDEGDLFDATSWAPGDTISDGNKAKLDLNGWYVDLADKEKSLANPLIYNGNVFFTAYTPPANAADAPEECTGSALGDGYFYAVSVADASPPFDLVDENHTNLENRKIKLNSQGIPGDPIIMNGDTGPLIFAGGDVIKDIHGESPLSSDSFRQEFWIDLFD
;
A
#
# COMPACT_ATOMS: atom_id res chain seq x y z
N LEU A 1 3.20 16.22 5.46
CA LEU A 1 4.03 17.43 5.29
C LEU A 1 5.50 17.07 5.38
N VAL A 2 6.14 16.77 4.25
CA VAL A 2 7.60 16.66 4.15
C VAL A 2 8.11 18.02 3.72
N ARG A 3 8.94 18.66 4.54
CA ARG A 3 9.67 19.89 4.18
C ARG A 3 11.07 19.48 3.77
N ASP A 4 11.44 19.74 2.52
CA ASP A 4 12.83 19.65 2.03
C ASP A 4 13.54 20.96 2.39
N ASP A 5 14.51 20.89 3.30
CA ASP A 5 15.23 22.03 3.87
C ASP A 5 16.62 22.26 3.24
N ARG A 6 16.87 21.72 2.04
CA ARG A 6 18.16 21.91 1.36
C ARG A 6 18.22 23.19 0.51
N GLN A 7 18.73 24.24 1.15
CA GLN A 7 19.06 25.58 0.63
C GLN A 7 19.33 25.73 -0.88
N GLY A 8 18.54 26.62 -1.49
CA GLY A 8 18.85 27.37 -2.71
C GLY A 8 17.82 28.48 -2.88
N SER A 9 18.27 29.72 -3.04
CA SER A 9 17.46 30.95 -3.20
C SER A 9 16.61 30.94 -4.48
N GLY A 10 15.60 30.09 -4.54
CA GLY A 10 14.40 30.28 -5.34
C GLY A 10 13.23 30.37 -4.37
N ASP A 11 12.27 31.24 -4.64
CA ASP A 11 11.03 31.32 -3.87
C ASP A 11 10.42 29.91 -3.78
N MET A 12 10.58 29.25 -2.62
CA MET A 12 9.85 28.02 -2.35
C MET A 12 8.40 28.45 -2.16
N GLU A 13 7.63 28.40 -3.24
CA GLU A 13 6.18 28.51 -3.15
C GLU A 13 5.70 27.41 -2.19
N ASP A 14 5.13 27.82 -1.06
CA ASP A 14 4.51 26.91 -0.12
C ASP A 14 3.38 26.19 -0.86
N ARG A 15 3.56 24.89 -1.11
CA ARG A 15 2.53 24.02 -1.68
C ARG A 15 1.71 23.38 -0.58
N ASP A 16 0.39 23.35 -0.77
CA ASP A 16 -0.54 22.64 0.12
C ASP A 16 -1.38 21.58 -0.64
N GLU A 17 -2.28 20.91 0.07
CA GLU A 17 -3.16 19.89 -0.52
C GLU A 17 -4.09 20.48 -1.61
N GLY A 18 -4.37 21.78 -1.55
CA GLY A 18 -5.14 22.50 -2.57
C GLY A 18 -4.43 22.55 -3.92
N ASP A 19 -3.11 22.42 -3.96
CA ASP A 19 -2.31 22.39 -5.19
C ASP A 19 -2.25 21.00 -5.84
N LEU A 20 -2.67 19.96 -5.10
CA LEU A 20 -2.62 18.57 -5.53
C LEU A 20 -3.97 18.12 -6.10
N PHE A 21 -3.93 17.09 -6.94
CA PHE A 21 -5.14 16.39 -7.36
C PHE A 21 -5.65 15.48 -6.23
N ASP A 22 -6.89 15.70 -5.80
CA ASP A 22 -7.57 14.80 -4.87
C ASP A 22 -8.04 13.55 -5.62
N ALA A 23 -7.32 12.44 -5.41
CA ALA A 23 -7.64 11.16 -6.01
C ALA A 23 -8.48 10.26 -5.08
N THR A 24 -8.90 10.73 -3.90
CA THR A 24 -9.53 9.92 -2.85
C THR A 24 -10.73 9.13 -3.36
N SER A 25 -11.61 9.76 -4.14
CA SER A 25 -12.82 9.15 -4.71
C SER A 25 -12.77 8.99 -6.23
N TRP A 26 -11.61 9.23 -6.86
CA TRP A 26 -11.48 9.18 -8.32
C TRP A 26 -11.18 7.75 -8.79
N ALA A 27 -12.04 7.19 -9.63
CA ALA A 27 -11.85 5.86 -10.21
C ALA A 27 -11.31 5.95 -11.66
N PRO A 28 -10.51 4.96 -12.11
CA PRO A 28 -10.10 4.89 -13.51
C PRO A 28 -11.32 4.87 -14.44
N GLY A 29 -11.38 5.80 -15.39
CA GLY A 29 -12.52 5.97 -16.30
C GLY A 29 -13.43 7.15 -15.94
N ASP A 30 -13.29 7.72 -14.74
CA ASP A 30 -13.93 8.99 -14.42
C ASP A 30 -13.31 10.13 -15.22
N THR A 31 -14.14 11.08 -15.65
CA THR A 31 -13.65 12.26 -16.36
C THR A 31 -12.88 13.16 -15.39
N ILE A 32 -11.61 13.43 -15.70
CA ILE A 32 -10.81 14.42 -15.00
C ILE A 32 -11.05 15.81 -15.62
N SER A 33 -11.34 16.81 -14.78
CA SER A 33 -11.47 18.20 -15.25
C SER A 33 -10.10 18.76 -15.66
N ASP A 34 -10.07 19.74 -16.57
CA ASP A 34 -8.81 20.38 -17.01
C ASP A 34 -7.99 20.94 -15.84
N GLY A 35 -8.67 21.50 -14.83
CA GLY A 35 -8.03 22.00 -13.62
C GLY A 35 -7.38 20.88 -12.79
N ASN A 36 -8.10 19.77 -12.58
CA ASN A 36 -7.55 18.63 -11.84
C ASN A 36 -6.43 17.94 -12.61
N LYS A 37 -6.53 17.89 -13.95
CA LYS A 37 -5.47 17.37 -14.80
C LYS A 37 -4.20 18.22 -14.71
N ALA A 38 -4.34 19.55 -14.69
CA ALA A 38 -3.20 20.45 -14.50
C ALA A 38 -2.53 20.24 -13.14
N LYS A 39 -3.30 20.06 -12.06
CA LYS A 39 -2.74 19.72 -10.74
C LYS A 39 -1.99 18.39 -10.76
N LEU A 40 -2.59 17.36 -11.35
CA LEU A 40 -1.99 16.03 -11.47
C LEU A 40 -0.67 16.08 -12.24
N ASP A 41 -0.65 16.75 -13.39
CA ASP A 41 0.52 16.82 -14.28
C ASP A 41 1.67 17.67 -13.69
N LEU A 42 1.37 18.70 -12.86
CA LEU A 42 2.36 19.64 -12.33
C LEU A 42 2.82 19.35 -10.89
N ASN A 43 1.90 18.90 -10.06
CA ASN A 43 2.08 18.85 -8.61
C ASN A 43 1.86 17.44 -8.03
N GLY A 44 1.13 16.58 -8.75
CA GLY A 44 0.83 15.21 -8.33
C GLY A 44 -0.53 15.10 -7.66
N TRP A 45 -0.67 14.10 -6.79
CA TRP A 45 -1.95 13.72 -6.19
C TRP A 45 -1.82 13.38 -4.70
N TYR A 46 -2.96 13.35 -4.02
CA TYR A 46 -3.10 12.76 -2.69
C TYR A 46 -4.33 11.84 -2.64
N VAL A 47 -4.33 10.95 -1.65
CA VAL A 47 -5.46 10.09 -1.30
C VAL A 47 -5.63 10.17 0.20
N ASP A 48 -6.82 10.52 0.66
CA ASP A 48 -7.16 10.38 2.07
C ASP A 48 -7.35 8.91 2.42
N LEU A 49 -6.67 8.48 3.49
CA LEU A 49 -6.89 7.16 4.08
C LEU A 49 -8.20 7.16 4.87
N ALA A 50 -8.73 5.98 5.16
CA ALA A 50 -9.97 5.88 5.92
C ALA A 50 -9.82 6.47 7.33
N ASP A 51 -10.95 6.70 8.02
CA ASP A 51 -10.92 7.30 9.36
C ASP A 51 -9.96 6.57 10.31
N LYS A 52 -9.06 7.35 10.93
CA LYS A 52 -7.99 6.90 11.87
C LYS A 52 -6.94 5.96 11.27
N GLU A 53 -6.98 5.71 9.97
CA GLU A 53 -5.96 4.93 9.28
C GLU A 53 -4.69 5.77 9.04
N LYS A 54 -3.53 5.14 9.23
CA LYS A 54 -2.24 5.80 9.04
C LYS A 54 -1.27 4.89 8.32
N SER A 55 -0.54 5.44 7.35
CA SER A 55 0.64 4.77 6.82
C SER A 55 1.79 4.92 7.82
N LEU A 56 2.27 3.79 8.32
CA LEU A 56 3.40 3.71 9.27
C LEU A 56 4.63 3.01 8.67
N ALA A 57 4.46 2.40 7.50
CA ALA A 57 5.49 1.68 6.78
C ALA A 57 6.13 2.55 5.70
N ASN A 58 7.37 2.21 5.34
CA ASN A 58 8.01 2.83 4.19
C ASN A 58 7.32 2.35 2.90
N PRO A 59 6.95 3.27 1.99
CA PRO A 59 6.41 2.86 0.70
C PRO A 59 7.51 2.21 -0.15
N LEU A 60 7.15 1.14 -0.85
CA LEU A 60 7.95 0.50 -1.88
C LEU A 60 7.44 0.95 -3.25
N ILE A 61 8.32 1.53 -4.06
CA ILE A 61 7.99 1.92 -5.44
C ILE A 61 8.61 0.90 -6.39
N TYR A 62 7.78 0.29 -7.23
CA TYR A 62 8.23 -0.65 -8.24
C TYR A 62 7.33 -0.63 -9.48
N ASN A 63 7.96 -0.60 -10.66
CA ASN A 63 7.29 -0.58 -11.96
C ASN A 63 6.17 0.48 -12.10
N GLY A 64 6.43 1.70 -11.61
CA GLY A 64 5.46 2.80 -11.70
C GLY A 64 4.33 2.75 -10.67
N ASN A 65 4.38 1.83 -9.70
CA ASN A 65 3.37 1.67 -8.66
C ASN A 65 3.98 1.89 -7.28
N VAL A 66 3.20 2.45 -6.37
CA VAL A 66 3.48 2.63 -4.95
C VAL A 66 2.75 1.54 -4.18
N PHE A 67 3.49 0.83 -3.34
CA PHE A 67 3.00 -0.17 -2.42
C PHE A 67 3.30 0.27 -1.00
N PHE A 68 2.32 0.26 -0.11
CA PHE A 68 2.54 0.59 1.30
C PHE A 68 1.53 -0.13 2.17
N THR A 69 1.84 -0.20 3.46
CA THR A 69 0.88 -0.69 4.45
C THR A 69 0.38 0.44 5.32
N ALA A 70 -0.85 0.26 5.78
CA ALA A 70 -1.52 1.17 6.67
C ALA A 70 -2.14 0.42 7.84
N TYR A 71 -2.35 1.15 8.92
CA TYR A 71 -2.85 0.62 10.18
C TYR A 71 -4.02 1.45 10.67
N THR A 72 -5.11 0.76 11.03
CA THR A 72 -6.24 1.36 11.73
C THR A 72 -6.27 0.84 13.16
N PRO A 73 -6.12 1.72 14.18
CA PRO A 73 -6.26 1.35 15.57
C PRO A 73 -7.64 0.73 15.87
N PRO A 74 -7.76 -0.12 16.89
CA PRO A 74 -9.06 -0.65 17.30
C PRO A 74 -10.00 0.48 17.75
N ALA A 75 -11.30 0.32 17.49
CA ALA A 75 -12.33 1.34 17.75
C ALA A 75 -12.37 1.82 19.22
N ASN A 76 -12.06 0.92 20.17
CA ASN A 76 -12.11 1.18 21.61
C ASN A 76 -10.72 1.07 22.27
N ALA A 77 -9.75 1.85 21.80
CA ALA A 77 -8.43 1.93 22.46
C ALA A 77 -8.52 2.42 23.92
N ALA A 78 -9.61 3.10 24.29
CA ALA A 78 -9.86 3.58 25.66
C ALA A 78 -10.38 2.50 26.63
N ASP A 79 -10.86 1.36 26.10
CA ASP A 79 -11.28 0.19 26.88
C ASP A 79 -10.26 -0.95 26.79
N ALA A 80 -9.07 -0.68 26.24
CA ALA A 80 -7.96 -1.63 26.32
C ALA A 80 -7.75 -1.93 27.81
N PRO A 81 -7.94 -3.20 28.25
CA PRO A 81 -7.60 -3.55 29.61
C PRO A 81 -6.18 -3.08 29.84
N GLU A 82 -5.90 -2.47 30.99
CA GLU A 82 -4.53 -2.45 31.45
C GLU A 82 -3.99 -3.86 31.29
N GLU A 83 -2.76 -3.98 30.79
CA GLU A 83 -2.01 -5.22 30.55
C GLU A 83 -2.03 -5.71 29.10
N CYS A 84 -0.93 -6.35 28.74
CA CYS A 84 -0.56 -6.90 27.44
C CYS A 84 -1.46 -8.08 27.00
N THR A 85 -2.77 -7.97 27.21
CA THR A 85 -3.77 -8.85 26.64
C THR A 85 -3.95 -8.40 25.19
N GLY A 86 -3.41 -9.14 24.22
CA GLY A 86 -3.41 -8.81 22.79
C GLY A 86 -4.80 -8.78 22.13
N SER A 87 -5.83 -8.35 22.85
CA SER A 87 -7.25 -8.54 22.52
C SER A 87 -7.78 -7.51 21.51
N ALA A 88 -7.01 -6.46 21.21
CA ALA A 88 -7.38 -5.45 20.23
C ALA A 88 -6.12 -4.85 19.57
N LEU A 89 -5.49 -5.61 18.67
CA LEU A 89 -4.28 -5.16 17.98
C LEU A 89 -4.57 -4.17 16.84
N GLY A 90 -5.83 -3.98 16.45
CA GLY A 90 -6.20 -3.19 15.27
C GLY A 90 -5.97 -3.95 13.96
N ASP A 91 -6.29 -3.28 12.87
CA ASP A 91 -6.29 -3.89 11.53
C ASP A 91 -5.19 -3.32 10.64
N GLY A 92 -4.52 -4.22 9.93
CA GLY A 92 -3.56 -3.90 8.89
C GLY A 92 -4.19 -3.91 7.50
N TYR A 93 -3.71 -3.00 6.66
CA TYR A 93 -4.13 -2.90 5.26
C TYR A 93 -2.92 -2.77 4.35
N PHE A 94 -3.05 -3.32 3.15
CA PHE A 94 -2.11 -3.13 2.06
C PHE A 94 -2.74 -2.26 0.99
N TYR A 95 -1.97 -1.30 0.50
CA TYR A 95 -2.33 -0.42 -0.59
C TYR A 95 -1.44 -0.64 -1.80
N ALA A 96 -2.04 -0.57 -2.99
CA ALA A 96 -1.36 -0.52 -4.27
C ALA A 96 -1.99 0.57 -5.13
N VAL A 97 -1.18 1.52 -5.59
CA VAL A 97 -1.63 2.66 -6.39
C VAL A 97 -0.58 3.04 -7.44
N SER A 98 -1.01 3.51 -8.60
CA SER A 98 -0.14 4.05 -9.65
C SER A 98 0.53 5.34 -9.16
N VAL A 99 1.83 5.49 -9.41
CA VAL A 99 2.56 6.75 -9.17
C VAL A 99 1.97 7.88 -10.01
N ALA A 100 1.42 7.57 -11.19
CA ALA A 100 0.97 8.59 -12.14
C ALA A 100 -0.30 9.32 -11.69
N ASP A 101 -1.27 8.61 -11.11
CA ASP A 101 -2.63 9.12 -10.90
C ASP A 101 -3.39 8.47 -9.73
N ALA A 102 -2.69 7.73 -8.88
CA ALA A 102 -3.25 6.92 -7.80
C ALA A 102 -4.18 5.77 -8.25
N SER A 103 -4.36 5.49 -9.54
CA SER A 103 -5.23 4.39 -9.99
C SER A 103 -4.83 3.03 -9.40
N PRO A 104 -5.79 2.13 -9.11
CA PRO A 104 -5.46 0.74 -8.77
C PRO A 104 -4.65 0.10 -9.91
N PRO A 105 -3.45 -0.42 -9.65
CA PRO A 105 -2.59 -0.95 -10.70
C PRO A 105 -2.98 -2.36 -11.16
N PHE A 106 -3.80 -3.06 -10.38
CA PHE A 106 -4.31 -4.39 -10.66
C PHE A 106 -5.53 -4.72 -9.79
N ASP A 107 -6.27 -5.73 -10.22
CA ASP A 107 -7.44 -6.32 -9.58
C ASP A 107 -7.12 -6.97 -8.22
N LEU A 108 -7.16 -6.20 -7.12
CA LEU A 108 -6.89 -6.72 -5.78
C LEU A 108 -8.08 -7.43 -5.12
N VAL A 109 -9.29 -6.96 -5.39
CA VAL A 109 -10.55 -7.39 -4.75
C VAL A 109 -11.46 -8.10 -5.74
N ASP A 110 -11.55 -7.61 -6.97
CA ASP A 110 -12.39 -8.16 -8.03
C ASP A 110 -11.72 -8.07 -9.40
N GLU A 111 -12.33 -8.69 -10.42
CA GLU A 111 -11.82 -8.67 -11.81
C GLU A 111 -12.13 -7.36 -12.57
N ASN A 112 -12.50 -6.29 -11.86
CA ASN A 112 -12.89 -5.01 -12.45
C ASN A 112 -11.82 -3.94 -12.22
N HIS A 113 -10.94 -3.75 -13.20
CA HIS A 113 -9.77 -2.87 -13.10
C HIS A 113 -10.10 -1.39 -12.83
N THR A 114 -11.35 -0.97 -13.01
CA THR A 114 -11.80 0.40 -12.70
C THR A 114 -12.37 0.54 -11.29
N ASN A 115 -12.47 -0.54 -10.50
CA ASN A 115 -13.00 -0.47 -9.15
C ASN A 115 -11.98 0.17 -8.20
N LEU A 116 -12.40 1.24 -7.52
CA LEU A 116 -11.59 1.94 -6.53
C LEU A 116 -11.15 1.05 -5.36
N GLU A 117 -11.98 0.07 -5.00
CA GLU A 117 -11.69 -0.91 -3.94
C GLU A 117 -10.43 -1.72 -4.27
N ASN A 118 -10.04 -1.83 -5.55
CA ASN A 118 -8.80 -2.51 -5.96
C ASN A 118 -7.52 -1.76 -5.54
N ARG A 119 -7.61 -0.60 -4.87
CA ARG A 119 -6.44 0.07 -4.27
C ARG A 119 -6.01 -0.53 -2.95
N LYS A 120 -6.88 -1.29 -2.27
CA LYS A 120 -6.70 -1.65 -0.87
C LYS A 120 -7.24 -3.05 -0.58
N ILE A 121 -6.49 -3.80 0.23
CA ILE A 121 -7.00 -5.02 0.88
C ILE A 121 -6.68 -5.03 2.37
N LYS A 122 -7.54 -5.70 3.13
CA LYS A 122 -7.27 -6.01 4.53
C LYS A 122 -6.28 -7.19 4.61
N LEU A 123 -5.27 -7.05 5.45
CA LEU A 123 -4.32 -8.10 5.76
C LEU A 123 -4.90 -9.05 6.81
N ASN A 124 -4.55 -10.33 6.74
CA ASN A 124 -4.87 -11.33 7.75
C ASN A 124 -4.08 -11.08 9.05
N SER A 125 -2.90 -10.45 8.94
CA SER A 125 -2.11 -10.02 10.09
C SER A 125 -2.78 -8.87 10.83
N GLN A 126 -2.95 -9.04 12.14
CA GLN A 126 -3.40 -7.95 13.01
C GLN A 126 -2.21 -7.09 13.47
N GLY A 127 -2.49 -5.88 13.92
CA GLY A 127 -1.46 -4.95 14.37
C GLY A 127 -0.89 -4.10 13.25
N ILE A 128 0.26 -3.47 13.54
CA ILE A 128 0.98 -2.62 12.60
C ILE A 128 1.71 -3.52 11.61
N PRO A 129 1.35 -3.51 10.32
CA PRO A 129 2.04 -4.32 9.33
C PRO A 129 3.46 -3.81 9.09
N GLY A 130 4.37 -4.71 8.71
CA GLY A 130 5.70 -4.32 8.25
C GLY A 130 5.69 -3.69 6.85
N ASP A 131 6.87 -3.26 6.42
CA ASP A 131 7.11 -2.73 5.08
C ASP A 131 6.81 -3.80 4.01
N PRO A 132 6.20 -3.43 2.88
CA PRO A 132 6.01 -4.34 1.77
C PRO A 132 7.36 -4.76 1.16
N ILE A 133 7.45 -6.01 0.73
CA ILE A 133 8.65 -6.60 0.12
C ILE A 133 8.28 -7.16 -1.24
N ILE A 134 9.14 -6.94 -2.24
CA ILE A 134 9.06 -7.61 -3.54
C ILE A 134 10.13 -8.68 -3.61
N MET A 135 9.73 -9.88 -4.02
CA MET A 135 10.63 -10.97 -4.37
C MET A 135 10.37 -11.42 -5.79
N ASN A 136 11.41 -11.60 -6.59
CA ASN A 136 11.27 -12.14 -7.94
C ASN A 136 11.13 -13.67 -7.83
N GLY A 137 9.95 -14.19 -8.15
CA GLY A 137 9.71 -15.62 -8.33
C GLY A 137 9.92 -16.05 -9.79
N ASP A 138 9.81 -17.35 -10.03
CA ASP A 138 9.99 -17.93 -11.36
C ASP A 138 8.90 -17.52 -12.35
N THR A 139 7.70 -17.23 -11.85
CA THR A 139 6.54 -16.77 -12.65
C THR A 139 6.43 -15.25 -12.72
N GLY A 140 7.20 -14.52 -11.91
CA GLY A 140 7.18 -13.07 -11.85
C GLY A 140 7.36 -12.52 -10.42
N PRO A 141 7.30 -11.19 -10.26
CA PRO A 141 7.44 -10.54 -8.96
C PRO A 141 6.24 -10.84 -8.03
N LEU A 142 6.55 -11.17 -6.79
CA LEU A 142 5.62 -11.45 -5.70
C LEU A 142 5.69 -10.32 -4.68
N ILE A 143 4.54 -9.87 -4.21
CA ILE A 143 4.44 -8.83 -3.18
C ILE A 143 4.01 -9.45 -1.85
N PHE A 144 4.79 -9.18 -0.82
CA PHE A 144 4.54 -9.59 0.56
C PHE A 144 4.27 -8.36 1.43
N ALA A 145 3.26 -8.44 2.29
CA ALA A 145 2.96 -7.37 3.25
C ALA A 145 2.32 -7.96 4.51
N GLY A 146 2.77 -7.54 5.70
CA GLY A 146 2.23 -8.03 6.97
C GLY A 146 2.38 -9.55 7.21
N GLY A 147 3.15 -10.27 6.39
CA GLY A 147 3.22 -11.73 6.42
C GLY A 147 2.25 -12.43 5.48
N ASP A 148 1.41 -11.67 4.77
CA ASP A 148 0.56 -12.17 3.68
C ASP A 148 1.28 -12.11 2.33
N VAL A 149 0.87 -13.02 1.44
CA VAL A 149 1.18 -12.96 0.01
C VAL A 149 0.00 -12.28 -0.68
N ILE A 150 0.25 -11.14 -1.30
CA ILE A 150 -0.82 -10.27 -1.81
C ILE A 150 -1.28 -10.68 -3.21
N LYS A 151 -0.34 -10.88 -4.14
CA LYS A 151 -0.64 -11.36 -5.50
C LYS A 151 0.63 -11.81 -6.22
N ASP A 152 0.49 -12.74 -7.16
CA ASP A 152 1.40 -12.85 -8.32
C ASP A 152 0.99 -11.79 -9.33
N ILE A 153 1.94 -11.00 -9.81
CA ILE A 153 1.70 -9.96 -10.83
C ILE A 153 1.23 -10.58 -12.18
N HIS A 154 1.21 -11.91 -12.31
CA HIS A 154 0.69 -12.63 -13.49
C HIS A 154 -0.66 -13.37 -13.30
N GLY A 155 -1.36 -13.23 -12.17
CA GLY A 155 -2.74 -13.72 -12.03
C GLY A 155 -2.91 -15.23 -11.81
N GLU A 156 -1.83 -16.00 -11.70
CA GLU A 156 -1.88 -17.35 -11.12
C GLU A 156 -1.39 -17.30 -9.67
N SER A 157 -1.89 -18.14 -8.77
CA SER A 157 -1.29 -18.20 -7.43
C SER A 157 0.18 -18.59 -7.58
N PRO A 158 1.14 -17.78 -7.07
CA PRO A 158 2.57 -17.99 -7.32
C PRO A 158 3.14 -19.17 -6.54
N LEU A 159 2.30 -19.73 -5.67
CA LEU A 159 2.63 -20.84 -4.82
C LEU A 159 1.72 -21.98 -5.25
N SER A 160 2.21 -22.81 -6.19
CA SER A 160 1.90 -24.23 -6.04
C SER A 160 2.25 -24.58 -4.59
N SER A 161 1.45 -25.42 -3.94
CA SER A 161 1.51 -25.71 -2.49
C SER A 161 2.87 -26.22 -1.94
N ASP A 162 3.93 -26.24 -2.75
CA ASP A 162 5.27 -26.75 -2.47
C ASP A 162 6.39 -25.67 -2.40
N SER A 163 6.12 -24.39 -2.67
CA SER A 163 7.18 -23.34 -2.71
C SER A 163 7.72 -22.89 -1.35
N PHE A 164 7.14 -23.36 -0.25
CA PHE A 164 7.69 -23.21 1.11
C PHE A 164 8.04 -24.56 1.76
N ARG A 165 8.57 -25.52 1.00
CA ARG A 165 9.25 -26.63 1.65
C ARG A 165 10.44 -26.09 2.43
N GLN A 166 10.34 -26.17 3.76
CA GLN A 166 11.47 -26.09 4.65
C GLN A 166 12.39 -27.27 4.31
N GLU A 167 13.40 -27.02 3.47
CA GLU A 167 14.47 -27.98 3.24
C GLU A 167 15.29 -28.06 4.53
N PHE A 168 15.06 -29.10 5.33
CA PHE A 168 16.00 -29.46 6.38
C PHE A 168 17.21 -30.11 5.73
N TRP A 169 18.41 -29.61 6.04
CA TRP A 169 19.64 -30.33 5.76
C TRP A 169 19.79 -31.39 6.86
N ILE A 170 19.66 -32.68 6.53
CA ILE A 170 20.22 -33.74 7.37
C ILE A 170 21.71 -33.82 7.03
N ASP A 171 22.57 -33.54 7.99
CA ASP A 171 23.97 -33.94 7.92
C ASP A 171 24.03 -35.47 7.89
N LEU A 172 24.47 -36.03 6.76
CA LEU A 172 24.88 -37.42 6.66
C LEU A 172 26.40 -37.48 6.80
N PHE A 173 26.87 -37.57 8.04
CA PHE A 173 28.20 -38.11 8.31
C PHE A 173 28.10 -39.11 9.47
N ASP A 174 28.17 -40.39 9.10
CA ASP A 174 28.65 -41.50 9.94
C ASP A 174 30.19 -41.42 10.05
#